data_AF-A0A7S1VX75-F1
#
_entry.id   AF-A0A7S1VX75-F1
#
_cell.length_a   1.000
_cell.length_b   1.000
_cell.length_c   1.000
_cell.angle_alpha   90.00
_cell.angle_beta   90.00
_cell.angle_gamma   90.00
#
_symmetry.space_group_name_H-M   'P 1'
#
loop_
_entity.id
_entity.type
_entity.pdbx_description
1 polymer ?
#
loop_
_entity_poly.entity_id
_entity_poly.type
_entity_poly.pdbx_seq_one_letter_code
_entity_poly.pdbx_strand_id
1 'polypeptide(L)'
;QLEVAECFATHGTHLKRLKIMGRGRSGTKRRRHSHIRLVLREIDFQLKIAQAKTLNQKKRWAIKRALAEAEGETAQAEREEIKQLEREAEKRRVAEEATKGKK
;
A
#
# COMPACT_ATOMS: atom_id res chain seq x y z
N GLN A 1 -0.57 10.12 -5.90
CA GLN A 1 0.65 9.27 -5.83
C GLN A 1 1.35 9.46 -4.48
N LEU A 2 1.95 8.40 -3.93
CA LEU A 2 2.56 8.39 -2.58
C LEU A 2 4.10 8.29 -2.66
N GLU A 3 4.81 9.00 -1.78
CA GLU A 3 6.24 8.77 -1.50
C GLU A 3 6.43 8.07 -0.14
N VAL A 4 7.56 7.39 -0.02
CA VAL A 4 8.01 6.82 1.26
C VAL A 4 8.59 7.95 2.10
N ALA A 5 7.89 8.32 3.17
CA ALA A 5 8.40 9.28 4.14
C ALA A 5 9.39 8.60 5.09
N GLU A 6 9.02 7.42 5.60
CA GLU A 6 9.84 6.67 6.54
C GLU A 6 9.76 5.16 6.25
N CYS A 7 10.88 4.47 6.37
CA CYS A 7 10.97 3.02 6.25
C CYS A 7 11.92 2.48 7.32
N PHE A 8 11.38 1.77 8.29
CA PHE A 8 12.15 1.21 9.39
C PHE A 8 11.91 -0.29 9.52
N ALA A 9 12.99 -1.03 9.80
CA ALA A 9 12.93 -2.43 10.18
C ALA A 9 13.31 -2.56 11.64
N THR A 10 12.40 -3.08 12.46
CA THR A 10 12.66 -3.40 13.87
C THR A 10 12.87 -4.90 14.04
N HIS A 11 13.67 -5.27 15.03
CA HIS A 11 13.91 -6.68 15.33
C HIS A 11 12.64 -7.31 15.90
N GLY A 12 12.17 -8.37 15.24
CA GLY A 12 11.09 -9.21 15.75
C GLY A 12 11.62 -10.27 16.71
N THR A 13 10.70 -11.02 17.31
CA THR A 13 11.05 -12.11 18.20
C THR A 13 11.76 -13.23 17.42
N HIS A 14 12.91 -13.68 17.92
CA HIS A 14 13.65 -14.76 17.30
C HIS A 14 13.05 -16.11 17.67
N LEU A 15 12.74 -16.93 16.66
CA LEU A 15 12.40 -18.33 16.90
C LEU A 15 13.69 -19.10 17.20
N LYS A 16 13.83 -19.56 18.45
CA LYS A 16 14.95 -20.39 18.91
C LYS A 16 14.64 -21.86 18.63
N ARG A 17 15.63 -22.59 18.12
CA ARG A 17 15.59 -24.05 17.90
C ARG A 17 16.89 -24.68 18.39
N LEU A 18 16.84 -25.95 18.75
CA LEU A 18 18.03 -26.72 19.11
C LEU A 18 18.84 -27.06 17.85
N LYS A 19 20.16 -26.90 17.93
CA LYS A 19 21.11 -27.37 16.92
C LYS A 19 21.91 -28.52 17.53
N ILE A 20 21.71 -29.74 17.03
CA ILE A 20 22.49 -30.91 17.43
C ILE A 20 23.89 -30.78 16.82
N MET A 21 24.93 -30.98 17.63
CA MET A 21 26.33 -30.96 17.22
C MET A 21 27.02 -32.26 17.65
N GLY A 22 28.21 -32.54 17.11
CA GLY A 22 28.99 -33.72 17.48
C GLY A 22 29.42 -33.72 18.95
N ARG A 23 29.78 -34.91 19.46
CA ARG A 23 30.25 -35.14 20.85
C ARG A 23 29.22 -34.73 21.92
N GLY A 24 27.93 -34.96 21.67
CA GLY A 24 26.85 -34.66 22.63
C GLY A 24 26.60 -33.18 22.88
N ARG A 25 27.18 -32.28 22.07
CA ARG A 25 27.01 -30.84 22.23
C ARG A 25 25.70 -30.38 21.58
N SER A 26 25.03 -29.42 22.19
CA SER A 26 23.86 -28.76 21.62
C SER A 26 24.07 -27.24 21.57
N GLY A 27 23.53 -26.60 20.54
CA GLY A 27 23.62 -25.17 20.31
C GLY A 27 22.25 -24.56 20.06
N THR A 28 22.17 -23.23 19.99
CA THR A 28 20.92 -22.53 19.68
C THR A 28 20.94 -22.01 18.25
N LYS A 29 20.03 -22.51 17.41
CA LYS A 29 19.73 -21.94 16.08
C LYS A 29 18.67 -20.87 16.24
N ARG A 30 18.95 -19.64 15.80
CA ARG A 30 17.99 -18.51 15.82
C ARG A 30 17.50 -18.24 14.40
N ARG A 31 16.19 -18.34 14.17
CA ARG A 31 15.55 -17.76 12.97
C ARG A 31 15.13 -16.34 13.33
N ARG A 32 15.62 -15.35 12.57
CA ARG A 32 15.37 -13.93 12.81
C ARG A 32 14.10 -13.51 12.07
N HIS A 33 13.25 -12.78 12.76
CA HIS A 33 12.09 -12.11 12.19
C HIS A 33 12.29 -10.60 12.34
N SER A 34 11.60 -9.82 11.52
CA SER A 34 11.64 -8.37 11.56
C SER A 34 10.24 -7.82 11.32
N HIS A 35 9.91 -6.73 12.01
CA HIS A 35 8.72 -5.96 11.68
C HIS A 35 9.13 -4.76 10.83
N ILE A 36 8.53 -4.65 9.65
CA ILE A 36 8.76 -3.53 8.74
C ILE A 36 7.65 -2.52 8.96
N ARG A 37 8.01 -1.25 9.18
CA ARG A 37 7.10 -0.12 9.30
C ARG A 37 7.37 0.83 8.14
N LEU A 38 6.36 1.05 7.32
CA LEU A 38 6.38 1.97 6.18
C LEU A 38 5.39 3.09 6.46
N VAL A 39 5.88 4.33 6.40
CA VAL A 39 5.03 5.53 6.45
C VAL A 39 5.05 6.15 5.08
N LEU A 40 3.88 6.22 4.45
CA LEU A 40 3.68 6.83 3.15
C LEU A 40 3.09 8.23 3.33
N ARG A 41 3.49 9.16 2.46
CA ARG A 41 3.00 10.54 2.41
C ARG A 41 2.63 10.89 0.97
N GLU A 42 1.69 11.81 0.79
CA GLU A 42 1.40 12.39 -0.52
C GLU A 42 2.55 13.25 -1.04
N ILE A 43 2.90 13.03 -2.31
CA ILE A 43 3.98 13.76 -2.97
C ILE A 43 3.55 15.19 -3.25
N ASP A 44 4.28 16.15 -2.71
CA ASP A 44 4.20 17.55 -3.16
C ASP A 44 5.10 17.75 -4.39
N PHE A 45 4.50 17.58 -5.58
CA PHE A 45 5.23 17.74 -6.85
C PHE A 45 5.73 19.17 -7.05
N GLN A 46 5.00 20.19 -6.58
CA GLN A 46 5.38 21.59 -6.78
C GLN A 46 6.67 21.91 -6.03
N LEU A 47 6.74 21.48 -4.76
CA LEU A 47 7.92 21.64 -3.94
C LEU A 47 9.13 20.89 -4.52
N LYS A 48 8.94 19.64 -4.98
CA LYS A 48 10.03 18.84 -5.58
C LYS A 48 10.54 19.44 -6.89
N ILE A 49 9.66 20.03 -7.71
CA ILE A 49 10.06 20.74 -8.94
C ILE A 49 10.83 22.02 -8.59
N ALA A 50 10.37 22.79 -7.60
CA ALA A 50 11.03 24.01 -7.17
C ALA A 50 12.44 23.75 -6.60
N GLN A 51 12.59 22.69 -5.79
CA GLN A 51 13.86 22.31 -5.16
C GLN A 51 14.84 21.59 -6.10
N ALA A 52 14.42 21.20 -7.31
CA ALA A 52 15.27 20.45 -8.24
C ALA A 52 16.45 21.29 -8.75
N LYS A 53 17.67 20.74 -8.64
CA LYS A 53 18.91 21.44 -8.94
C LYS A 53 19.17 21.59 -10.44
N THR A 54 18.74 20.63 -11.25
CA THR A 54 19.00 20.62 -12.70
C THR A 54 17.71 20.67 -13.52
N LEU A 55 17.80 21.21 -14.74
CA LEU A 55 16.66 21.26 -15.67
C LEU A 55 16.11 19.87 -16.00
N ASN A 56 16.98 18.86 -16.12
CA ASN A 56 16.57 17.48 -16.37
C ASN A 56 15.80 16.88 -15.19
N GLN A 57 16.17 17.21 -13.95
CA GLN A 57 15.40 16.81 -12.77
C GLN A 57 14.01 17.47 -12.76
N LYS A 58 13.92 18.77 -13.09
CA LYS A 58 12.63 19.48 -13.22
C LYS A 58 11.72 18.82 -14.27
N LYS A 59 12.26 18.51 -15.45
CA LYS A 59 11.52 17.80 -16.51
C LYS A 59 11.02 16.42 -16.04
N ARG A 60 11.85 15.63 -15.36
CA ARG A 60 11.44 14.32 -14.81
C ARG A 60 10.31 14.45 -13.80
N TRP A 61 10.37 15.43 -12.90
CA TRP A 61 9.30 15.65 -11.93
C TRP A 61 8.01 16.14 -12.58
N ALA A 62 8.09 16.98 -13.61
CA ALA A 62 6.93 17.41 -14.40
C ALA A 62 6.26 16.22 -15.10
N ILE A 63 7.04 15.32 -15.71
CA ILE A 63 6.51 14.09 -16.34
C ILE A 63 5.82 13.20 -15.30
N LYS A 64 6.43 13.00 -14.13
CA LYS A 64 5.82 12.20 -13.06
C LYS A 64 4.52 12.82 -12.55
N ARG A 65 4.45 14.15 -12.46
CA ARG A 65 3.23 14.85 -12.08
C ARG A 65 2.12 14.60 -13.11
N ALA A 66 2.39 14.76 -14.39
CA ALA A 66 1.41 14.52 -15.45
C ALA A 66 0.90 13.08 -15.44
N LEU A 67 1.82 12.12 -15.25
CA LEU A 67 1.44 10.70 -15.10
C LEU A 67 0.55 10.48 -13.87
N ALA A 68 0.89 11.09 -12.73
CA ALA A 68 0.12 10.97 -11.50
C ALA A 68 -1.30 11.56 -11.62
N GLU A 69 -1.45 12.65 -12.37
CA GLU A 69 -2.75 13.27 -12.67
C GLU A 69 -3.58 12.32 -13.55
N ALA A 70 -3.01 11.79 -14.63
CA ALA A 70 -3.69 10.82 -15.49
C ALA A 70 -4.10 9.54 -14.75
N GLU A 71 -3.21 8.94 -13.95
CA GLU A 71 -3.52 7.78 -13.11
C GLU A 71 -4.59 8.10 -12.04
N GLY A 72 -4.61 9.35 -11.56
CA GLY A 72 -5.61 9.82 -10.61
C GLY A 72 -7.00 9.89 -11.22
N GLU A 73 -7.10 10.42 -12.45
CA GLU A 73 -8.36 10.50 -13.21
C GLU A 73 -8.91 9.10 -13.52
N THR A 74 -8.07 8.17 -13.98
CA THR A 74 -8.51 6.79 -14.25
C THR A 74 -9.00 6.11 -12.98
N ALA A 75 -8.28 6.26 -11.87
CA ALA A 75 -8.69 5.67 -10.59
C ALA A 75 -9.98 6.29 -10.03
N GLN A 76 -10.25 7.57 -10.29
CA GLN A 76 -11.51 8.21 -9.91
C GLN A 76 -12.68 7.66 -10.73
N ALA A 77 -12.52 7.53 -12.05
CA ALA A 77 -13.53 6.93 -12.91
C ALA A 77 -13.88 5.50 -12.47
N GLU A 78 -12.86 4.65 -12.24
CA GLU A 78 -13.06 3.28 -11.74
C GLU A 78 -13.80 3.25 -10.38
N ARG A 79 -13.47 4.17 -9.46
CA ARG A 79 -14.15 4.27 -8.16
C ARG A 79 -15.60 4.70 -8.30
N GLU A 80 -15.90 5.62 -9.22
CA GLU A 80 -17.27 6.06 -9.48
C GLU A 80 -18.11 4.95 -10.09
N GLU A 81 -17.55 4.18 -11.02
CA GLU A 81 -18.18 2.99 -11.60
C GLU A 81 -18.50 1.94 -10.52
N ILE A 82 -17.52 1.60 -9.67
CA ILE A 82 -17.72 0.67 -8.55
C ILE A 82 -18.85 1.15 -7.63
N LYS A 83 -18.86 2.44 -7.28
CA LYS A 83 -19.89 3.03 -6.42
C LYS A 83 -21.29 2.99 -7.03
N GLN A 84 -21.40 3.15 -8.35
CA GLN A 84 -22.68 3.01 -9.05
C GLN A 84 -23.18 1.56 -8.99
N LEU A 85 -22.30 0.59 -9.26
CA LEU A 85 -22.63 -0.83 -9.17
C LEU A 85 -23.03 -1.26 -7.74
N GLU A 86 -22.33 -0.75 -6.73
CA GLU A 86 -22.69 -1.01 -5.31
C GLU A 86 -24.08 -0.49 -4.98
N ARG A 87 -24.43 0.73 -5.42
CA ARG A 87 -25.77 1.31 -5.23
C ARG A 87 -26.85 0.51 -5.95
N GLU A 88 -26.57 0.00 -7.14
CA GLU A 88 -27.51 -0.85 -7.87
C GLU A 88 -27.68 -2.21 -7.19
N ALA A 89 -26.58 -2.82 -6.72
CA ALA A 89 -26.62 -4.07 -5.98
C ALA A 89 -27.39 -3.93 -4.66
N GLU A 90 -27.21 -2.83 -3.94
CA GLU A 90 -27.95 -2.53 -2.71
C GLU A 90 -29.45 -2.38 -2.98
N LYS A 91 -29.83 -1.63 -4.03
CA LYS A 91 -31.24 -1.52 -4.46
C LYS A 91 -31.86 -2.88 -4.80
N ARG A 92 -31.12 -3.74 -5.51
CA ARG A 92 -31.57 -5.10 -5.84
C ARG A 92 -31.78 -5.96 -4.59
N ARG A 93 -30.84 -5.91 -3.62
CA ARG A 93 -30.96 -6.61 -2.34
C ARG A 93 -32.19 -6.17 -1.55
N VAL A 94 -32.42 -4.86 -1.42
CA VAL A 94 -33.59 -4.32 -0.72
C VAL A 94 -34.91 -4.74 -1.40
N ALA A 95 -34.96 -4.78 -2.73
CA ALA A 95 -36.12 -5.27 -3.46
C ALA A 95 -36.38 -6.77 -3.24
N GLU A 96 -35.32 -7.59 -3.21
CA GLU A 96 -35.43 -9.03 -2.88
C GLU A 96 -35.88 -9.27 -1.44
N GLU A 97 -35.42 -8.49 -0.48
CA GLU A 97 -35.87 -8.58 0.93
C GLU A 97 -37.33 -8.15 1.09
N ALA A 98 -37.74 -7.08 0.41
CA ALA A 98 -39.14 -6.61 0.41
C ALA A 98 -40.11 -7.62 -0.23
N THR A 99 -39.66 -8.39 -1.23
CA THR A 99 -40.47 -9.45 -1.85
C THR A 99 -40.52 -10.72 -1.01
N LYS A 100 -39.46 -11.06 -0.27
CA LYS A 100 -39.46 -12.19 0.69
C LYS A 100 -40.34 -11.93 1.91
N GLY A 101 -40.41 -10.70 2.41
CA GLY A 101 -41.24 -10.34 3.57
C GLY A 101 -42.75 -10.25 3.32
N LYS A 102 -43.21 -10.41 2.06
CA LYS A 102 -44.63 -10.42 1.67
C LYS A 102 -45.21 -11.83 1.46
N LYS A 103 -44.40 -12.89 1.58
CA LYS A 103 -44.84 -14.29 1.61
C LYS A 103 -44.96 -14.76 3.05
#